data_AF-A0A1H6HF96-F1
#
_entry.id   AF-A0A1H6HF96-F1
#
_cell.length_a   1.000
_cell.length_b   1.000
_cell.length_c   1.000
_cell.angle_alpha   90.00
_cell.angle_beta   90.00
_cell.angle_gamma   90.00
#
_symmetry.space_group_name_H-M   'P 1'
#
loop_
_entity.id
_entity.type
_entity.pdbx_description
1 polymer ?
#
loop_
_entity_poly.entity_id
_entity_poly.type
_entity_poly.pdbx_seq_one_letter_code
_entity_poly.pdbx_strand_id
1 'polypeptide(L)'
;MRPYLFLFFVFFQSCFLYAQESMTSNSDSLKEFRKIALAERRSYNKKRCSEDSIRAVRDSEIQHKYYINIAAPSGDKFLPAEELKMILQKHNIIWGGEWMGSDIGGYSGECYYSLMTELTEKKLGKDFIDELVKKSVALYVQKHPGKIFDYDEHSEWTYKKGSLSYTDDNDQLNKDFFSHFIYPEGYENYNSSVQKYRSSTLVTLILDTKGIVLKNQFSHHIFHDHNLKYIPYFEKEIKKFIKYTKFEPVKYGGYPVKGEISFSIYYK
;
A
#
# COMPACT_ATOMS: atom_id res chain seq x y z
N MET A 1 35.32 -57.35 -12.65
CA MET A 1 34.90 -55.96 -12.31
C MET A 1 33.41 -55.86 -11.92
N ARG A 2 32.84 -56.82 -11.17
CA ARG A 2 31.42 -56.80 -10.74
C ARG A 2 31.13 -56.56 -9.24
N PRO A 3 32.03 -56.80 -8.26
CA PRO A 3 31.66 -56.60 -6.84
C PRO A 3 31.73 -55.14 -6.37
N TYR A 4 32.54 -54.30 -7.03
CA TYR A 4 32.71 -52.89 -6.64
C TYR A 4 31.51 -51.99 -7.00
N LEU A 5 30.75 -52.35 -8.03
CA LEU A 5 29.54 -51.61 -8.41
C LEU A 5 28.38 -51.79 -7.42
N PHE A 6 28.31 -52.95 -6.74
CA PHE A 6 27.24 -53.24 -5.79
C PHE A 6 27.44 -52.50 -4.46
N LEU A 7 28.68 -52.43 -3.96
CA LEU A 7 29.04 -51.67 -2.75
C LEU A 7 28.86 -50.16 -2.94
N PHE A 8 29.13 -49.63 -4.14
CA PHE A 8 28.93 -48.21 -4.44
C PHE A 8 27.44 -47.83 -4.48
N PHE A 9 26.58 -48.73 -4.95
CA PHE A 9 25.12 -48.51 -4.97
C PHE A 9 24.51 -48.53 -3.57
N VAL A 10 24.96 -49.42 -2.69
CA VAL A 10 24.49 -49.49 -1.30
C VAL A 10 24.93 -48.27 -0.50
N PHE A 11 26.16 -47.79 -0.71
CA PHE A 11 26.67 -46.59 -0.04
C PHE A 11 25.94 -45.30 -0.50
N PHE A 12 25.59 -45.22 -1.79
CA PHE A 12 24.80 -44.08 -2.28
C PHE A 12 23.37 -44.08 -1.75
N GLN A 13 22.70 -45.24 -1.64
CA GLN A 13 21.34 -45.28 -1.09
C GLN A 13 21.28 -44.96 0.41
N SER A 14 22.27 -45.37 1.20
CA SER A 14 22.34 -45.00 2.62
C SER A 14 22.64 -43.51 2.82
N CYS A 15 23.46 -42.89 1.97
CA CYS A 15 23.67 -41.43 2.00
C CYS A 15 22.41 -40.64 1.60
N PHE A 16 21.64 -41.10 0.62
CA PHE A 16 20.40 -40.43 0.21
C PHE A 16 19.29 -40.54 1.28
N LEU A 17 19.17 -41.68 1.98
CA LEU A 17 18.21 -41.85 3.07
C LEU A 17 18.54 -41.00 4.31
N TYR A 18 19.83 -40.93 4.70
CA TYR A 18 20.29 -40.05 5.80
C TYR A 18 20.13 -38.56 5.48
N ALA A 19 20.32 -38.16 4.22
CA ALA A 19 20.12 -36.78 3.79
C ALA A 19 18.63 -36.38 3.80
N GLN A 20 17.72 -37.31 3.48
CA GLN A 20 16.28 -37.07 3.57
C GLN A 20 15.80 -36.99 5.03
N GLU A 21 16.20 -37.91 5.91
CA GLU A 21 15.83 -37.90 7.33
C GLU A 21 16.31 -36.64 8.06
N SER A 22 17.55 -36.19 7.79
CA SER A 22 18.11 -34.98 8.39
C SER A 22 17.45 -33.69 7.89
N MET A 23 16.97 -33.64 6.64
CA MET A 23 16.17 -32.50 6.15
C MET A 23 14.75 -32.48 6.75
N THR A 24 14.09 -33.63 6.90
CA THR A 24 12.76 -33.70 7.53
C THR A 24 12.82 -33.37 9.03
N SER A 25 13.80 -33.90 9.78
CA SER A 25 13.91 -33.64 11.23
C SER A 25 14.31 -32.18 11.56
N ASN A 26 15.14 -31.55 10.71
CA ASN A 26 15.42 -30.11 10.82
C ASN A 26 14.22 -29.24 10.47
N SER A 27 13.38 -29.66 9.51
CA SER A 27 12.18 -28.90 9.12
C SER A 27 11.10 -28.96 10.20
N ASP A 28 10.96 -30.09 10.89
CA ASP A 28 9.95 -30.27 11.93
C ASP A 28 10.38 -29.69 13.28
N SER A 29 11.67 -29.78 13.63
CA SER A 29 12.21 -29.06 14.80
C SER A 29 12.15 -27.53 14.63
N LEU A 30 12.40 -27.01 13.43
CA LEU A 30 12.24 -25.57 13.14
C LEU A 30 10.78 -25.12 13.21
N LYS A 31 9.84 -25.93 12.71
CA LYS A 31 8.39 -25.64 12.84
C LYS A 31 7.97 -25.65 14.30
N GLU A 32 8.43 -26.62 15.09
CA GLU A 32 8.06 -26.72 16.50
C GLU A 32 8.66 -25.59 17.32
N PHE A 33 9.93 -25.23 17.07
CA PHE A 33 10.55 -24.06 17.67
C PHE A 33 9.80 -22.76 17.33
N ARG A 34 9.35 -22.59 16.07
CA ARG A 34 8.53 -21.44 15.68
C ARG A 34 7.21 -21.40 16.44
N LYS A 35 6.53 -22.54 16.64
CA LYS A 35 5.28 -22.59 17.43
C LYS A 35 5.52 -22.18 18.89
N ILE A 36 6.57 -22.70 19.52
CA ILE A 36 6.93 -22.37 20.91
C ILE A 36 7.25 -20.88 21.03
N ALA A 37 8.13 -20.36 20.17
CA ALA A 37 8.48 -18.93 20.17
C ALA A 37 7.27 -18.02 19.93
N LEU A 38 6.34 -18.42 19.05
CA LEU A 38 5.09 -17.70 18.83
C LEU A 38 4.18 -17.74 20.07
N ALA A 39 4.07 -18.88 20.74
CA ALA A 39 3.25 -19.02 21.95
C ALA A 39 3.81 -18.20 23.12
N GLU A 40 5.13 -18.24 23.34
CA GLU A 40 5.81 -17.44 24.36
C GLU A 40 5.65 -15.94 24.09
N ARG A 41 5.86 -15.52 22.83
CA ARG A 41 5.67 -14.12 22.42
C ARG A 41 4.22 -13.66 22.61
N ARG A 42 3.23 -14.49 22.29
CA ARG A 42 1.81 -14.21 22.55
C ARG A 42 1.52 -14.05 24.05
N SER A 43 2.03 -14.96 24.87
CA SER A 43 1.87 -14.91 26.34
C SER A 43 2.49 -13.64 26.92
N TYR A 44 3.73 -13.32 26.53
CA TYR A 44 4.43 -12.11 26.92
C TYR A 44 3.65 -10.84 26.52
N ASN A 45 3.20 -10.77 25.26
CA ASN A 45 2.42 -9.64 24.77
C ASN A 45 1.09 -9.48 25.52
N LYS A 46 0.37 -10.57 25.79
CA LYS A 46 -0.88 -10.54 26.55
C LYS A 46 -0.66 -9.96 27.95
N LYS A 47 0.39 -10.39 28.64
CA LYS A 47 0.73 -9.87 29.98
C LYS A 47 1.04 -8.37 29.92
N ARG A 48 1.93 -7.95 29.01
CA ARG A 48 2.29 -6.54 28.84
C ARG A 48 1.07 -5.68 28.50
N CYS A 49 0.20 -6.17 27.62
CA CYS A 49 -1.05 -5.47 27.28
C CYS A 49 -2.00 -5.33 28.47
N SER A 50 -2.08 -6.33 29.34
CA SER A 50 -2.87 -6.23 30.57
C SER A 50 -2.34 -5.13 31.50
N GLU A 51 -1.01 -5.07 31.68
CA GLU A 51 -0.36 -4.03 32.51
C GLU A 51 -0.55 -2.63 31.92
N ASP A 52 -0.35 -2.50 30.60
CA ASP A 52 -0.58 -1.27 29.85
C ASP A 52 -2.05 -0.82 29.92
N SER A 53 -3.00 -1.75 29.88
CA SER A 53 -4.43 -1.44 29.98
C SER A 53 -4.79 -0.88 31.35
N ILE A 54 -4.25 -1.47 32.42
CA ILE A 54 -4.43 -0.96 33.80
C ILE A 54 -3.82 0.43 33.93
N ARG A 55 -2.63 0.65 33.36
CA ARG A 55 -1.99 1.98 33.33
C ARG A 55 -2.83 3.00 32.57
N ALA A 56 -3.37 2.62 31.42
CA ALA A 56 -4.22 3.47 30.59
C ALA A 56 -5.49 3.91 31.34
N VAL A 57 -6.22 2.98 31.97
CA VAL A 57 -7.40 3.33 32.78
C VAL A 57 -7.03 4.29 33.91
N ARG A 58 -5.95 3.99 34.65
CA ARG A 58 -5.47 4.84 35.74
C ARG A 58 -5.14 6.26 35.27
N ASP A 59 -4.41 6.38 34.15
CA ASP A 59 -4.00 7.68 33.62
C ASP A 59 -5.22 8.47 33.10
N SER A 60 -6.19 7.82 32.46
CA SER A 60 -7.43 8.46 31.98
C SER A 60 -8.33 8.94 33.12
N GLU A 61 -8.52 8.12 34.16
CA GLU A 61 -9.51 8.39 35.22
C GLU A 61 -8.95 9.24 36.35
N ILE A 62 -7.70 8.98 36.76
CA ILE A 62 -7.10 9.64 37.92
C ILE A 62 -6.31 10.88 37.49
N GLN A 63 -5.46 10.73 36.47
CA GLN A 63 -4.60 11.83 36.01
C GLN A 63 -5.28 12.71 34.95
N HIS A 64 -6.49 12.35 34.50
CA HIS A 64 -7.21 13.04 33.42
C HIS A 64 -6.34 13.22 32.16
N LYS A 65 -5.48 12.25 31.90
CA LYS A 65 -4.58 12.25 30.75
C LYS A 65 -5.32 11.68 29.55
N TYR A 66 -5.39 12.45 28.47
CA TYR A 66 -5.99 12.04 27.21
C TYR A 66 -4.94 12.07 26.12
N TYR A 67 -4.99 11.12 25.21
CA TYR A 67 -4.15 11.13 24.03
C TYR A 67 -4.87 10.46 22.86
N ILE A 68 -4.47 10.80 21.65
CA ILE A 68 -4.87 10.10 20.43
C ILE A 68 -3.62 9.58 19.74
N ASN A 69 -3.65 8.32 19.33
CA ASN A 69 -2.76 7.77 18.33
C ASN A 69 -3.59 7.37 17.10
N ILE A 70 -2.96 7.31 15.93
CA ILE A 70 -3.63 6.84 14.70
C ILE A 70 -2.89 5.66 14.14
N ALA A 71 -3.60 4.76 13.47
CA ALA A 71 -2.97 3.67 12.75
C ALA A 71 -2.02 4.28 11.71
N ALA A 72 -0.77 3.85 11.72
CA ALA A 72 0.19 4.18 10.68
C ALA A 72 -0.38 3.65 9.36
N PRO A 73 -0.45 4.49 8.34
CA PRO A 73 -1.04 4.07 7.09
C PRO A 73 -0.01 3.22 6.31
N SER A 74 -0.46 2.39 5.36
CA SER A 74 0.43 1.50 4.60
C SER A 74 1.26 2.27 3.56
N GLY A 75 2.43 2.78 3.94
CA GLY A 75 3.25 3.61 3.05
C GLY A 75 3.93 4.71 3.83
N ASP A 76 3.71 5.95 3.42
CA ASP A 76 4.28 7.13 4.09
C ASP A 76 3.61 7.44 5.42
N LYS A 77 4.33 8.13 6.30
CA LYS A 77 3.78 8.62 7.57
C LYS A 77 2.59 9.55 7.35
N PHE A 78 1.71 9.60 8.33
CA PHE A 78 0.62 10.57 8.44
C PHE A 78 1.17 12.00 8.41
N LEU A 79 1.10 12.59 7.22
CA LEU A 79 1.71 13.88 6.91
C LEU A 79 1.29 15.02 7.86
N PRO A 80 0.01 15.14 8.29
CA PRO A 80 -0.46 16.19 9.19
C PRO A 80 -0.16 15.97 10.67
N ALA A 81 0.82 15.12 11.03
CA ALA A 81 1.12 14.79 12.42
C ALA A 81 1.44 16.04 13.28
N GLU A 82 2.21 16.99 12.73
CA GLU A 82 2.56 18.22 13.46
C GLU A 82 1.35 19.15 13.62
N GLU A 83 0.54 19.33 12.57
CA GLU A 83 -0.69 20.11 12.63
C GLU A 83 -1.70 19.48 13.62
N LEU A 84 -1.80 18.15 13.63
CA LEU A 84 -2.67 17.42 14.57
C LEU A 84 -2.20 17.61 16.00
N LYS A 85 -0.89 17.44 16.27
CA LYS A 85 -0.30 17.67 17.59
C LYS A 85 -0.60 19.08 18.10
N MET A 86 -0.46 20.10 17.26
CA MET A 86 -0.78 21.48 17.63
C MET A 86 -2.27 21.69 17.95
N ILE A 87 -3.17 21.05 17.21
CA ILE A 87 -4.61 21.11 17.46
C ILE A 87 -4.96 20.41 18.77
N LEU A 88 -4.48 19.18 18.97
CA LEU A 88 -4.74 18.36 20.16
C LEU A 88 -4.28 19.06 21.44
N GLN A 89 -3.12 19.72 21.41
CA GLN A 89 -2.58 20.48 22.54
C GLN A 89 -3.54 21.58 23.03
N LYS A 90 -4.30 22.24 22.13
CA LYS A 90 -5.30 23.26 22.52
C LYS A 90 -6.48 22.69 23.30
N HIS A 91 -6.67 21.38 23.21
CA HIS A 91 -7.72 20.63 23.90
C HIS A 91 -7.16 19.79 25.05
N ASN A 92 -5.90 20.01 25.46
CA ASN A 92 -5.19 19.21 26.48
C ASN A 92 -5.11 17.72 26.14
N ILE A 93 -5.09 17.38 24.84
CA ILE A 93 -4.93 16.02 24.35
C ILE A 93 -3.48 15.86 23.87
N ILE A 94 -2.83 14.78 24.30
CA ILE A 94 -1.45 14.47 23.89
C ILE A 94 -1.48 13.75 22.54
N TRP A 95 -0.52 14.06 21.67
CA TRP A 95 -0.31 13.27 20.47
C TRP A 95 0.51 12.02 20.80
N GLY A 96 -0.10 10.84 20.63
CA GLY A 96 0.50 9.54 20.91
C GLY A 96 1.37 8.97 19.79
N GLY A 97 1.38 9.63 18.61
CA GLY A 97 2.09 9.16 17.43
C GLY A 97 1.27 8.21 16.57
N GLU A 98 1.97 7.56 15.65
CA GLU A 98 1.42 6.55 14.76
C GLU A 98 1.72 5.16 15.30
N TRP A 99 0.86 4.19 15.00
CA TRP A 99 0.94 2.84 15.57
C TRP A 99 0.75 1.79 14.48
N MET A 100 1.55 0.72 14.48
CA MET A 100 1.45 -0.36 13.48
C MET A 100 1.00 -1.66 14.14
N GLY A 101 0.00 -2.30 13.53
CA GLY A 101 -0.36 -3.67 13.88
C GLY A 101 0.85 -4.61 13.72
N SER A 102 0.90 -5.66 14.53
CA SER A 102 1.91 -6.71 14.36
C SER A 102 1.38 -7.84 13.50
N ASP A 103 2.18 -8.28 12.53
CA ASP A 103 1.92 -9.45 11.67
C ASP A 103 1.74 -10.78 12.42
N ILE A 104 1.98 -10.79 13.74
CA ILE A 104 2.01 -12.00 14.58
C ILE A 104 0.68 -12.21 15.35
N GLY A 105 -0.38 -11.50 14.99
CA GLY A 105 -1.72 -11.71 15.54
C GLY A 105 -1.82 -11.20 16.97
N GLY A 106 -2.14 -9.91 17.11
CA GLY A 106 -2.34 -9.21 18.36
C GLY A 106 -1.59 -7.88 18.40
N TYR A 107 -2.14 -6.89 19.09
CA TYR A 107 -1.54 -5.58 19.32
C TYR A 107 -0.24 -5.72 20.15
N SER A 108 0.87 -6.13 19.53
CA SER A 108 2.10 -6.38 20.27
C SER A 108 2.84 -5.09 20.60
N GLY A 109 2.45 -4.43 21.68
CA GLY A 109 3.25 -3.36 22.31
C GLY A 109 2.67 -1.96 22.29
N GLU A 110 1.45 -1.80 21.76
CA GLU A 110 0.79 -0.49 21.67
C GLU A 110 -0.58 -0.49 22.37
N CYS A 111 -0.83 -1.47 23.25
CA CYS A 111 -2.09 -1.62 23.98
C CYS A 111 -2.41 -0.41 24.86
N TYR A 112 -1.40 0.21 25.47
CA TYR A 112 -1.59 1.48 26.18
C TYR A 112 -2.16 2.53 25.23
N TYR A 113 -1.55 2.67 24.03
CA TYR A 113 -1.91 3.67 23.02
C TYR A 113 -3.24 3.39 22.30
N SER A 114 -3.63 2.13 22.15
CA SER A 114 -4.97 1.82 21.63
C SER A 114 -6.06 2.14 22.67
N LEU A 115 -5.89 1.67 23.92
CA LEU A 115 -6.95 1.76 24.92
C LEU A 115 -7.23 3.20 25.35
N MET A 116 -6.21 4.01 25.58
CA MET A 116 -6.45 5.39 26.00
C MET A 116 -6.88 6.29 24.82
N THR A 117 -6.72 5.88 23.55
CA THR A 117 -7.40 6.51 22.40
C THR A 117 -8.89 6.22 22.49
N GLU A 118 -9.27 4.96 22.73
CA GLU A 118 -10.67 4.57 22.98
C GLU A 118 -11.27 5.32 24.17
N LEU A 119 -10.55 5.42 25.30
CA LEU A 119 -11.02 6.18 26.47
C LEU A 119 -11.16 7.68 26.17
N THR A 120 -10.23 8.25 25.39
CA THR A 120 -10.29 9.65 24.95
C THR A 120 -11.50 9.89 24.04
N GLU A 121 -11.72 9.05 23.03
CA GLU A 121 -12.90 9.10 22.16
C GLU A 121 -14.21 8.91 22.95
N LYS A 122 -14.23 7.99 23.91
CA LYS A 122 -15.41 7.77 24.77
C LYS A 122 -15.72 8.98 25.66
N LYS A 123 -14.69 9.70 26.11
CA LYS A 123 -14.84 10.86 26.99
C LYS A 123 -15.23 12.13 26.23
N LEU A 124 -14.59 12.38 25.10
CA LEU A 124 -14.70 13.64 24.33
C LEU A 124 -15.65 13.53 23.13
N GLY A 125 -16.01 12.31 22.74
CA GLY A 125 -16.78 12.00 21.55
C GLY A 125 -15.88 11.66 20.37
N LYS A 126 -16.18 10.54 19.69
CA LYS A 126 -15.44 10.14 18.48
C LYS A 126 -15.51 11.21 17.39
N ASP A 127 -16.70 11.75 17.12
CA ASP A 127 -16.89 12.78 16.09
C ASP A 127 -16.04 14.04 16.36
N PHE A 128 -15.89 14.41 17.64
CA PHE A 128 -15.04 15.52 18.03
C PHE A 128 -13.58 15.26 17.66
N ILE A 129 -13.05 14.05 17.95
CA ILE A 129 -11.68 13.67 17.58
C ILE A 129 -11.52 13.64 16.06
N ASP A 130 -12.47 13.03 15.35
CA ASP A 130 -12.45 12.95 13.88
C ASP A 130 -12.47 14.35 13.24
N GLU A 131 -13.17 15.33 13.84
CA GLU A 131 -13.10 16.72 13.42
C GLU A 131 -11.72 17.36 13.64
N LEU A 132 -11.03 17.06 14.75
CA LEU A 132 -9.67 17.55 14.99
C LEU A 132 -8.70 17.01 13.94
N VAL A 133 -8.84 15.72 13.57
CA VAL A 133 -8.06 15.10 12.48
C VAL A 133 -8.40 15.74 11.13
N LYS A 134 -9.67 15.97 10.81
CA LYS A 134 -10.05 16.68 9.56
C LYS A 134 -9.48 18.09 9.51
N LYS A 135 -9.44 18.80 10.64
CA LYS A 135 -8.83 20.13 10.74
C LYS A 135 -7.32 20.08 10.52
N SER A 136 -6.62 19.05 11.01
CA SER A 136 -5.17 18.94 10.78
C SER A 136 -4.84 18.69 9.31
N VAL A 137 -5.61 17.83 8.64
CA VAL A 137 -5.50 17.60 7.19
C VAL A 137 -5.70 18.91 6.42
N ALA A 138 -6.76 19.67 6.74
CA ALA A 138 -7.04 20.95 6.09
C ALA A 138 -5.88 21.94 6.23
N LEU A 139 -5.35 22.08 7.45
CA LEU A 139 -4.20 22.95 7.73
C LEU A 139 -2.94 22.50 6.99
N TYR A 140 -2.68 21.20 6.95
CA TYR A 140 -1.52 20.65 6.24
C TYR A 140 -1.58 20.97 4.75
N VAL A 141 -2.73 20.72 4.11
CA VAL A 141 -2.94 21.03 2.68
C VAL A 141 -2.76 22.52 2.40
N GLN A 142 -3.31 23.38 3.26
CA GLN A 142 -3.18 24.83 3.12
C GLN A 142 -1.72 25.31 3.24
N LYS A 143 -0.95 24.71 4.15
CA LYS A 143 0.46 25.06 4.40
C LYS A 143 1.40 24.56 3.30
N HIS A 144 0.98 23.56 2.52
CA HIS A 144 1.79 22.95 1.47
C HIS A 144 1.14 23.04 0.07
N PRO A 145 0.79 24.24 -0.43
CA PRO A 145 0.06 24.40 -1.70
C PRO A 145 0.85 23.97 -2.95
N GLY A 146 2.17 23.81 -2.81
CA GLY A 146 3.08 23.37 -3.86
C GLY A 146 3.37 21.87 -3.87
N LYS A 147 2.98 21.13 -2.82
CA LYS A 147 3.25 19.70 -2.71
C LYS A 147 2.49 18.93 -3.78
N ILE A 148 3.16 17.96 -4.38
CA ILE A 148 2.58 16.99 -5.31
C ILE A 148 2.42 15.72 -4.49
N PHE A 149 1.18 15.30 -4.27
CA PHE A 149 0.85 14.10 -3.53
C PHE A 149 0.85 12.88 -4.44
N ASP A 150 1.39 11.77 -3.99
CA ASP A 150 1.38 10.51 -4.75
C ASP A 150 0.56 9.43 -4.04
N TYR A 151 0.60 8.21 -4.58
CA TYR A 151 -0.16 7.08 -4.07
C TYR A 151 0.34 6.60 -2.69
N ASP A 152 1.64 6.65 -2.45
CA ASP A 152 2.25 6.16 -1.19
C ASP A 152 1.89 7.08 -0.01
N GLU A 153 1.49 8.31 -0.31
CA GLU A 153 0.96 9.29 0.63
C GLU A 153 -0.53 9.13 0.94
N HIS A 154 -1.13 7.99 0.61
CA HIS A 154 -2.55 7.69 0.86
C HIS A 154 -3.51 8.68 0.22
N SER A 155 -3.11 9.20 -0.95
CA SER A 155 -3.99 10.03 -1.73
C SER A 155 -5.02 9.18 -2.49
N GLU A 156 -6.20 9.76 -2.67
CA GLU A 156 -7.32 9.13 -3.35
C GLU A 156 -7.45 9.74 -4.74
N TRP A 157 -7.44 8.90 -5.75
CA TRP A 157 -7.81 9.31 -7.10
C TRP A 157 -8.68 8.24 -7.76
N THR A 158 -9.70 8.70 -8.48
CA THR A 158 -10.61 7.81 -9.21
C THR A 158 -10.87 8.36 -10.61
N TYR A 159 -11.16 7.46 -11.54
CA TYR A 159 -11.56 7.83 -12.89
C TYR A 159 -13.05 7.55 -13.08
N LYS A 160 -13.86 8.60 -13.32
CA LYS A 160 -15.33 8.51 -13.47
C LYS A 160 -16.01 7.67 -12.37
N LYS A 161 -15.56 7.83 -11.11
CA LYS A 161 -16.04 7.09 -9.92
C LYS A 161 -15.80 5.58 -9.94
N GLY A 162 -15.04 5.07 -10.90
CA GLY A 162 -14.56 3.68 -10.91
C GLY A 162 -13.22 3.56 -10.22
N SER A 163 -13.01 2.45 -9.50
CA SER A 163 -11.67 2.02 -9.10
C SER A 163 -10.90 1.61 -10.34
N LEU A 164 -9.71 2.16 -10.53
CA LEU A 164 -8.78 1.62 -11.51
C LEU A 164 -8.14 0.35 -10.95
N SER A 165 -7.95 -0.62 -11.81
CA SER A 165 -7.20 -1.82 -11.48
C SER A 165 -5.89 -1.77 -12.23
N TYR A 166 -4.79 -1.86 -11.49
CA TYR A 166 -3.43 -1.88 -12.05
C TYR A 166 -3.11 -3.18 -12.79
N THR A 167 -4.05 -4.12 -12.85
CA THR A 167 -3.87 -5.43 -13.49
C THR A 167 -5.01 -5.80 -14.43
N ASP A 168 -6.07 -4.99 -14.52
CA ASP A 168 -7.24 -5.27 -15.36
C ASP A 168 -7.29 -4.30 -16.54
N ASP A 169 -7.10 -4.82 -17.73
CA ASP A 169 -7.22 -4.08 -18.99
C ASP A 169 -8.66 -3.70 -19.35
N ASN A 170 -9.64 -4.20 -18.58
CA ASN A 170 -11.06 -3.94 -18.78
C ASN A 170 -11.58 -2.76 -17.91
N ASP A 171 -10.69 -1.98 -17.31
CA ASP A 171 -11.06 -0.77 -16.57
C ASP A 171 -11.71 0.29 -17.51
N GLN A 172 -12.46 1.21 -16.91
CA GLN A 172 -13.20 2.23 -17.67
C GLN A 172 -12.29 3.20 -18.44
N LEU A 173 -11.08 3.47 -17.94
CA LEU A 173 -10.11 4.35 -18.59
C LEU A 173 -9.58 3.68 -19.87
N ASN A 174 -9.19 2.41 -19.80
CA ASN A 174 -8.78 1.64 -20.97
C ASN A 174 -9.91 1.56 -22.01
N LYS A 175 -11.16 1.28 -21.58
CA LYS A 175 -12.33 1.31 -22.47
C LYS A 175 -12.52 2.65 -23.18
N ASP A 176 -12.43 3.74 -22.43
CA ASP A 176 -12.62 5.09 -22.98
C ASP A 176 -11.48 5.46 -23.94
N PHE A 177 -10.23 5.10 -23.63
CA PHE A 177 -9.11 5.26 -24.53
C PHE A 177 -9.32 4.48 -25.85
N PHE A 178 -9.63 3.19 -25.75
CA PHE A 178 -9.76 2.32 -26.92
C PHE A 178 -11.02 2.55 -27.75
N SER A 179 -12.03 3.27 -27.23
CA SER A 179 -13.24 3.61 -27.98
C SER A 179 -12.99 4.42 -29.26
N HIS A 180 -11.87 5.16 -29.31
CA HIS A 180 -11.46 5.97 -30.47
C HIS A 180 -10.06 5.63 -30.98
N PHE A 181 -9.41 4.62 -30.41
CA PHE A 181 -8.07 4.21 -30.80
C PHE A 181 -8.14 3.23 -31.98
N ILE A 182 -7.32 3.49 -32.99
CA ILE A 182 -7.17 2.61 -34.14
C ILE A 182 -5.74 2.08 -34.14
N TYR A 183 -5.58 0.76 -34.26
CA TYR A 183 -4.24 0.18 -34.36
C TYR A 183 -3.59 0.55 -35.70
N PRO A 184 -2.29 0.89 -35.72
CA PRO A 184 -1.60 1.13 -36.97
C PRO A 184 -1.53 -0.17 -37.79
N GLU A 185 -1.57 -0.02 -39.11
CA GLU A 185 -1.46 -1.17 -40.02
C GLU A 185 -0.16 -1.94 -39.76
N GLY A 186 -0.26 -3.27 -39.64
CA GLY A 186 0.87 -4.12 -39.33
C GLY A 186 1.31 -4.10 -37.86
N TYR A 187 0.48 -3.63 -36.93
CA TYR A 187 0.68 -3.90 -35.50
C TYR A 187 0.45 -5.38 -35.17
N GLU A 188 1.39 -6.00 -34.46
CA GLU A 188 1.27 -7.37 -34.00
C GLU A 188 0.54 -7.41 -32.65
N ASN A 189 -0.65 -8.02 -32.64
CA ASN A 189 -1.47 -8.14 -31.44
C ASN A 189 -0.87 -9.12 -30.42
N TYR A 190 -1.18 -8.87 -29.14
CA TYR A 190 -1.02 -9.79 -28.03
C TYR A 190 -1.66 -11.15 -28.34
N ASN A 191 -0.87 -12.20 -28.11
CA ASN A 191 -1.31 -13.58 -28.16
C ASN A 191 -0.91 -14.27 -26.86
N SER A 192 -1.89 -14.60 -26.01
CA SER A 192 -1.67 -15.24 -24.71
C SER A 192 -1.02 -16.62 -24.80
N SER A 193 -1.09 -17.28 -25.96
CA SER A 193 -0.44 -18.58 -26.19
C SER A 193 1.07 -18.44 -26.44
N VAL A 194 1.54 -17.24 -26.79
CA VAL A 194 2.95 -16.96 -27.13
C VAL A 194 3.60 -16.00 -26.13
N GLN A 195 2.80 -15.11 -25.52
CA GLN A 195 3.28 -14.02 -24.70
C GLN A 195 2.76 -14.13 -23.27
N LYS A 196 3.66 -14.01 -22.30
CA LYS A 196 3.30 -14.01 -20.88
C LYS A 196 2.58 -12.73 -20.45
N TYR A 197 2.92 -11.59 -21.07
CA TYR A 197 2.40 -10.28 -20.71
C TYR A 197 2.05 -9.48 -21.96
N ARG A 198 1.08 -8.56 -21.83
CA ARG A 198 0.69 -7.66 -22.90
C ARG A 198 1.67 -6.51 -23.04
N SER A 199 1.77 -5.97 -24.25
CA SER A 199 2.40 -4.66 -24.43
C SER A 199 1.56 -3.59 -23.72
N SER A 200 2.22 -2.65 -23.06
CA SER A 200 1.54 -1.60 -22.31
C SER A 200 2.32 -0.29 -22.29
N THR A 201 1.65 0.78 -21.90
CA THR A 201 2.28 2.06 -21.59
C THR A 201 1.80 2.52 -20.24
N LEU A 202 2.72 2.68 -19.29
CA LEU A 202 2.48 3.37 -18.04
C LEU A 202 2.48 4.87 -18.32
N VAL A 203 1.37 5.51 -18.02
CA VAL A 203 1.17 6.95 -18.16
C VAL A 203 1.18 7.55 -16.76
N THR A 204 2.12 8.47 -16.52
CA THR A 204 2.20 9.23 -15.27
C THR A 204 1.83 10.68 -15.54
N LEU A 205 0.85 11.20 -14.81
CA LEU A 205 0.37 12.57 -14.94
C LEU A 205 0.53 13.32 -13.62
N ILE A 206 0.96 14.58 -13.71
CA ILE A 206 0.85 15.52 -12.58
C ILE A 206 -0.40 16.37 -12.81
N LEU A 207 -1.35 16.28 -11.89
CA LEU A 207 -2.59 17.04 -11.88
C LEU A 207 -2.49 18.24 -10.93
N ASP A 208 -3.13 19.35 -11.30
CA ASP A 208 -3.39 20.44 -10.35
C ASP A 208 -4.62 20.17 -9.46
N THR A 209 -4.94 21.10 -8.56
CA THR A 209 -6.08 21.00 -7.64
C THR A 209 -7.45 21.02 -8.33
N LYS A 210 -7.50 21.27 -9.65
CA LYS A 210 -8.70 21.24 -10.49
C LYS A 210 -8.74 20.03 -11.42
N GLY A 211 -7.74 19.15 -11.36
CA GLY A 211 -7.61 18.00 -12.26
C GLY A 211 -7.03 18.35 -13.63
N ILE A 212 -6.40 19.52 -13.79
CA ILE A 212 -5.73 19.91 -15.04
C ILE A 212 -4.36 19.25 -15.09
N VAL A 213 -4.03 18.63 -16.22
CA VAL A 213 -2.73 17.99 -16.44
C VAL A 213 -1.65 19.06 -16.64
N LEU A 214 -0.68 19.10 -15.72
CA LEU A 214 0.48 20.00 -15.74
C LEU A 214 1.67 19.36 -16.47
N LYS A 215 1.86 18.05 -16.29
CA LYS A 215 2.95 17.27 -16.89
C LYS A 215 2.45 15.86 -17.20
N ASN A 216 3.01 15.25 -18.26
CA ASN A 216 2.83 13.84 -18.57
C ASN A 216 4.19 13.19 -18.85
N GLN A 217 4.28 11.89 -18.55
CA GLN A 217 5.40 11.03 -18.85
C GLN A 217 4.88 9.65 -19.28
N PHE A 218 5.59 9.01 -20.20
CA PHE A 218 5.26 7.69 -20.72
C PHE A 218 6.43 6.73 -20.48
N SER A 219 6.10 5.53 -20.03
CA SER A 219 7.04 4.41 -19.95
C SER A 219 6.43 3.23 -20.70
N HIS A 220 7.12 2.76 -21.74
CA HIS A 220 6.60 1.74 -22.64
C HIS A 220 7.19 0.37 -22.31
N HIS A 221 6.32 -0.63 -22.22
CA HIS A 221 6.70 -2.03 -22.17
C HIS A 221 6.13 -2.71 -23.41
N ILE A 222 6.92 -2.83 -24.47
CA ILE A 222 6.50 -3.43 -25.75
C ILE A 222 7.16 -4.80 -25.88
N PHE A 223 6.34 -5.83 -26.07
CA PHE A 223 6.82 -7.22 -26.11
C PHE A 223 7.42 -7.60 -27.48
N HIS A 224 6.83 -7.13 -28.57
CA HIS A 224 7.32 -7.37 -29.92
C HIS A 224 8.23 -6.22 -30.37
N ASP A 225 9.50 -6.50 -30.65
CA ASP A 225 10.45 -5.48 -31.13
C ASP A 225 9.96 -4.79 -32.40
N HIS A 226 9.26 -5.51 -33.27
CA HIS A 226 8.64 -4.95 -34.47
C HIS A 226 7.62 -3.83 -34.16
N ASN A 227 6.96 -3.89 -33.00
CA ASN A 227 5.99 -2.88 -32.56
C ASN A 227 6.65 -1.63 -31.95
N LEU A 228 7.94 -1.64 -31.62
CA LEU A 228 8.64 -0.48 -31.02
C LEU A 228 8.54 0.77 -31.91
N LYS A 229 8.49 0.58 -33.23
CA LYS A 229 8.33 1.68 -34.21
C LYS A 229 7.01 2.46 -34.04
N TYR A 230 6.01 1.89 -33.37
CA TYR A 230 4.71 2.53 -33.13
C TYR A 230 4.65 3.36 -31.84
N ILE A 231 5.71 3.40 -31.02
CA ILE A 231 5.77 4.21 -29.79
C ILE A 231 5.37 5.68 -30.04
N PRO A 232 5.89 6.38 -31.06
CA PRO A 232 5.47 7.77 -31.34
C PRO A 232 3.99 7.91 -31.68
N TYR A 233 3.40 6.89 -32.31
CA TYR A 233 1.96 6.86 -32.61
C TYR A 233 1.14 6.67 -31.32
N PHE A 234 1.55 5.75 -30.45
CA PHE A 234 0.90 5.54 -29.16
C PHE A 234 0.94 6.79 -28.30
N GLU A 235 2.10 7.42 -28.13
CA GLU A 235 2.19 8.68 -27.37
C GLU A 235 1.28 9.77 -27.92
N LYS A 236 1.16 9.88 -29.26
CA LYS A 236 0.29 10.87 -29.90
C LYS A 236 -1.17 10.63 -29.54
N GLU A 237 -1.65 9.40 -29.63
CA GLU A 237 -3.03 9.07 -29.28
C GLU A 237 -3.28 9.19 -27.77
N ILE A 238 -2.30 8.85 -26.92
CA ILE A 238 -2.39 9.06 -25.46
C ILE A 238 -2.48 10.56 -25.14
N LYS A 239 -1.65 11.41 -25.75
CA LYS A 239 -1.71 12.87 -25.57
C LYS A 239 -3.06 13.43 -26.01
N LYS A 240 -3.64 12.91 -27.09
CA LYS A 240 -4.98 13.27 -27.56
C LYS A 240 -6.05 12.87 -26.54
N PHE A 241 -5.99 11.65 -26.01
CA PHE A 241 -6.89 11.19 -24.96
C PHE A 241 -6.80 12.08 -23.71
N ILE A 242 -5.58 12.36 -23.23
CA ILE A 242 -5.32 13.24 -22.10
C ILE A 242 -5.96 14.63 -22.34
N LYS A 243 -5.76 15.21 -23.52
CA LYS A 243 -6.27 16.55 -23.86
C LYS A 243 -7.80 16.66 -23.76
N TYR A 244 -8.53 15.61 -24.13
CA TYR A 244 -10.00 15.62 -24.14
C TYR A 244 -10.63 14.99 -22.89
N THR A 245 -9.81 14.41 -22.02
CA THR A 245 -10.27 13.81 -20.77
C THR A 245 -10.38 14.85 -19.67
N LYS A 246 -11.51 14.84 -18.96
CA LYS A 246 -11.68 15.63 -17.72
C LYS A 246 -11.30 14.76 -16.54
N PHE A 247 -10.10 14.97 -16.00
CA PHE A 247 -9.65 14.27 -14.80
C PHE A 247 -10.23 14.94 -13.55
N GLU A 248 -10.58 14.12 -12.55
CA GLU A 248 -10.82 14.64 -11.20
C GLU A 248 -9.48 14.95 -10.52
N PRO A 249 -9.40 15.95 -9.63
CA PRO A 249 -8.21 16.18 -8.84
C PRO A 249 -7.96 15.01 -7.89
N VAL A 250 -6.69 14.80 -7.57
CA VAL A 250 -6.28 13.93 -6.46
C VAL A 250 -6.78 14.53 -5.16
N LYS A 251 -7.20 13.68 -4.22
CA LYS A 251 -7.70 14.09 -2.90
C LYS A 251 -6.80 13.56 -1.80
N TYR A 252 -6.54 14.38 -0.80
CA TYR A 252 -5.91 13.96 0.45
C TYR A 252 -6.84 14.25 1.61
N GLY A 253 -7.32 13.20 2.28
CA GLY A 253 -8.37 13.30 3.31
C GLY A 253 -9.60 14.09 2.84
N GLY A 254 -10.00 13.91 1.58
CA GLY A 254 -11.13 14.58 0.93
C GLY A 254 -10.85 15.96 0.33
N TYR A 255 -9.69 16.57 0.59
CA TYR A 255 -9.34 17.88 0.04
C TYR A 255 -8.66 17.76 -1.32
N PRO A 256 -9.05 18.56 -2.33
CA PRO A 256 -8.37 18.54 -3.62
C PRO A 256 -6.94 19.08 -3.50
N VAL A 257 -5.98 18.28 -3.95
CA VAL A 257 -4.54 18.58 -3.91
C VAL A 257 -3.95 18.45 -5.31
N LYS A 258 -2.75 19.01 -5.52
CA LYS A 258 -1.95 18.61 -6.68
C LYS A 258 -1.46 17.20 -6.44
N GLY A 259 -1.47 16.36 -7.45
CA GLY A 259 -1.01 14.99 -7.26
C GLY A 259 -0.51 14.32 -8.51
N GLU A 260 0.33 13.32 -8.30
CA GLU A 260 0.79 12.40 -9.30
C GLU A 260 -0.17 11.22 -9.36
N ILE A 261 -0.62 10.90 -10.56
CA ILE A 261 -1.41 9.71 -10.84
C ILE A 261 -0.70 8.88 -11.89
N SER A 262 -0.85 7.56 -11.80
CA SER A 262 -0.32 6.64 -12.80
C SER A 262 -1.38 5.62 -13.19
N PHE A 263 -1.47 5.34 -14.49
CA PHE A 263 -2.34 4.30 -15.04
C PHE A 263 -1.69 3.64 -16.25
N SER A 264 -2.04 2.37 -16.49
CA SER A 264 -1.52 1.60 -17.61
C SER A 264 -2.53 1.55 -18.73
N ILE A 265 -2.07 1.77 -19.97
CA ILE A 265 -2.83 1.46 -21.18
C ILE A 265 -2.33 0.12 -21.69
N TYR A 266 -3.23 -0.88 -21.77
CA TYR A 266 -2.89 -2.23 -22.21
C TYR A 266 -3.28 -2.43 -23.66
N TYR A 267 -2.29 -2.65 -24.52
CA TYR A 267 -2.56 -2.91 -25.92
C TYR A 267 -3.02 -4.35 -26.12
N LYS A 268 -3.90 -4.51 -27.11
CA LYS A 268 -4.31 -5.79 -27.67
C LYS A 268 -3.17 -6.56 -28.29
#